data_AF-A0A564FSF1-F1
#
_entry.id   AF-A0A564FSF1-F1
#
_cell.length_a   1.000
_cell.length_b   1.000
_cell.length_c   1.000
_cell.angle_alpha   90.00
_cell.angle_beta   90.00
_cell.angle_gamma   90.00
#
_symmetry.space_group_name_H-M   'P 1'
#
loop_
_entity.id
_entity.type
_entity.pdbx_description
1 polymer ?
#
loop_
_entity_poly.entity_id
_entity_poly.type
_entity_poly.pdbx_seq_one_letter_code
_entity_poly.pdbx_strand_id
1 'polypeptide(L)' 'MMTKDQLAAELKRIATSQISDITRAVKEGQKSIALNEVRDMGRRLTLLADAFHPRTPEAPEADADAAETDLSAPRAA' A
#
# COMPACT_ATOMS: atom_id res chain seq x y z
N MET A 1 -11.13 9.20 -12.08
CA MET A 1 -11.08 7.73 -12.09
C MET A 1 -10.34 7.30 -13.34
N MET A 2 -9.28 6.50 -13.24
CA MET A 2 -8.59 5.97 -14.43
C MET A 2 -9.52 5.03 -15.21
N THR A 3 -9.39 4.97 -16.53
CA THR A 3 -10.11 4.03 -17.39
C THR A 3 -9.45 2.65 -17.39
N LYS A 4 -10.16 1.62 -17.88
CA LYS A 4 -9.61 0.27 -18.05
C LYS A 4 -8.40 0.26 -19.01
N ASP A 5 -8.42 1.11 -20.04
CA ASP A 5 -7.30 1.22 -20.98
C ASP A 5 -6.08 1.86 -20.32
N GLN A 6 -6.29 2.85 -19.44
CA GLN A 6 -5.23 3.45 -18.64
C GLN A 6 -4.63 2.43 -17.67
N LEU A 7 -5.44 1.56 -17.06
CA LEU A 7 -4.94 0.45 -16.23
C LEU A 7 -4.01 -0.46 -17.03
N ALA A 8 -4.48 -0.92 -18.19
CA ALA A 8 -3.74 -1.85 -19.03
C ALA A 8 -2.42 -1.23 -19.53
N ALA A 9 -2.45 0.04 -19.92
CA ALA A 9 -1.27 0.78 -20.35
C ALA A 9 -0.24 0.91 -19.22
N GLU A 10 -0.68 1.27 -18.00
CA GLU A 10 0.22 1.42 -16.85
C GLU A 10 0.81 0.10 -16.37
N LEU A 11 -0.01 -0.97 -16.30
CA LEU A 11 0.48 -2.31 -15.98
C LEU A 11 1.57 -2.75 -16.96
N LYS A 12 1.32 -2.57 -18.27
CA LYS A 12 2.28 -2.93 -19.31
C LYS A 12 3.57 -2.12 -19.20
N ARG A 13 3.47 -0.82 -18.90
CA ARG A 13 4.63 0.07 -18.72
C ARG A 13 5.49 -0.36 -17.54
N ILE A 14 4.87 -0.58 -16.36
CA ILE A 14 5.57 -1.02 -15.14
C ILE A 14 6.25 -2.38 -15.38
N ALA A 15 5.51 -3.35 -15.92
CA ALA A 15 6.01 -4.69 -16.17
C ALA A 15 7.20 -4.67 -17.13
N THR A 16 7.09 -3.98 -18.26
CA THR A 16 8.12 -3.98 -19.32
C THR A 16 9.43 -3.37 -18.82
N SER A 17 9.37 -2.22 -18.14
CA SER A 17 10.56 -1.56 -17.61
C SER A 17 11.25 -2.45 -16.57
N GLN A 18 10.52 -2.90 -15.55
CA GLN A 18 11.12 -3.64 -14.44
C GLN A 18 11.60 -5.03 -14.87
N ILE A 19 10.90 -5.75 -15.76
CA ILE A 19 11.37 -7.04 -16.28
C ILE A 19 12.71 -6.88 -16.99
N SER A 20 12.89 -5.80 -17.76
CA SER A 20 14.15 -5.50 -18.45
C SER A 20 15.30 -5.31 -17.45
N ASP A 21 15.09 -4.49 -16.42
CA ASP A 21 16.10 -4.20 -15.40
C ASP A 21 16.44 -5.45 -14.56
N ILE A 22 15.42 -6.22 -14.14
CA ILE A 22 15.61 -7.50 -13.43
C ILE A 22 16.41 -8.47 -14.29
N THR A 23 16.04 -8.63 -15.56
CA THR A 23 16.71 -9.56 -16.48
C THR A 23 18.17 -9.17 -16.68
N ARG A 24 18.48 -7.87 -16.83
CA ARG A 24 19.85 -7.38 -16.92
C ARG A 24 20.63 -7.69 -15.65
N ALA A 25 20.09 -7.33 -14.47
CA ALA A 25 20.74 -7.59 -13.19
C ALA A 25 21.03 -9.08 -12.95
N VAL A 26 20.10 -9.96 -13.33
CA VAL A 26 20.30 -11.42 -13.26
C VAL A 26 21.43 -11.88 -14.18
N LYS A 27 21.47 -11.40 -15.44
CA LYS A 27 22.54 -11.74 -16.39
C LYS A 27 23.92 -11.26 -15.92
N GLU A 28 23.97 -10.13 -15.23
CA GLU A 28 25.19 -9.56 -14.66
C GLU A 28 25.57 -10.19 -13.30
N GLY A 29 24.79 -11.15 -12.79
CA GLY A 29 25.05 -11.81 -11.50
C GLY A 29 24.76 -10.93 -10.27
N GLN A 30 24.09 -9.79 -10.47
CA GLN A 30 23.80 -8.81 -9.43
C GLN A 30 22.54 -9.18 -8.63
N LYS A 31 22.63 -10.23 -7.81
CA LYS A 31 21.49 -10.79 -7.06
C LYS A 31 20.74 -9.78 -6.19
N SER A 32 21.46 -8.91 -5.48
CA SER A 32 20.84 -7.89 -4.61
C SER A 32 20.05 -6.85 -5.41
N ILE A 33 20.58 -6.43 -6.56
CA ILE A 33 19.93 -5.48 -7.47
C ILE A 33 18.67 -6.11 -8.06
N ALA A 34 18.76 -7.34 -8.59
CA ALA A 34 17.60 -8.06 -9.13
C ALA A 34 16.47 -8.20 -8.09
N LEU A 35 16.79 -8.54 -6.83
CA LEU A 35 15.80 -8.64 -5.76
C LEU A 35 15.20 -7.28 -5.37
N ASN A 36 15.99 -6.21 -5.41
CA ASN A 36 15.48 -4.87 -5.16
C ASN A 36 14.52 -4.45 -6.29
N GLU A 37 14.85 -4.71 -7.55
CA GLU A 37 13.97 -4.39 -8.68
C GLU A 37 12.62 -5.13 -8.62
N VAL A 38 12.61 -6.38 -8.14
CA VAL A 38 11.38 -7.15 -7.89
C VAL A 38 10.54 -6.49 -6.79
N ARG A 39 11.16 -6.08 -5.68
CA ARG A 39 10.45 -5.37 -4.59
C ARG A 39 9.87 -4.04 -5.09
N ASP A 40 10.63 -3.33 -5.91
CA ASP A 40 10.23 -2.04 -6.49
C ASP A 40 9.06 -2.21 -7.45
N MET A 41 9.06 -3.27 -8.27
CA MET A 41 7.90 -3.64 -9.08
C MET A 41 6.67 -3.88 -8.21
N GLY A 42 6.79 -4.65 -7.12
CA GLY A 42 5.70 -4.89 -6.18
C GLY A 42 5.12 -3.59 -5.61
N ARG A 43 5.97 -2.68 -5.13
CA ARG A 43 5.52 -1.38 -4.59
C ARG A 43 4.76 -0.55 -5.63
N ARG A 44 5.23 -0.51 -6.87
CA ARG A 44 4.55 0.23 -7.95
C ARG A 44 3.20 -0.37 -8.29
N LEU A 45 3.07 -1.71 -8.27
CA LEU A 45 1.80 -2.39 -8.51
C LEU A 45 0.79 -2.14 -7.39
N THR A 46 1.23 -2.11 -6.12
CA THR A 46 0.36 -1.73 -5.00
C THR A 46 -0.16 -0.31 -5.14
N LEU A 47 0.72 0.67 -5.45
CA LEU A 47 0.31 2.05 -5.67
C LEU A 47 -0.70 2.19 -6.83
N LEU A 48 -0.51 1.42 -7.90
CA LEU A 48 -1.47 1.38 -9.01
C LEU A 48 -2.81 0.80 -8.54
N ALA A 49 -2.81 -0.29 -7.77
CA ALA A 49 -4.04 -0.89 -7.24
C ALA A 49 -4.81 0.08 -6.32
N ASP A 50 -4.10 0.82 -5.48
CA ASP A 50 -4.67 1.85 -4.60
C ASP A 50 -5.27 3.02 -5.40
N ALA A 51 -4.68 3.38 -6.55
CA ALA A 51 -5.26 4.40 -7.43
C ALA A 51 -6.58 3.94 -8.10
N PHE A 52 -6.83 2.62 -8.18
CA PHE A 52 -8.05 2.03 -8.72
C PHE A 52 -9.12 1.73 -7.66
N HIS A 53 -8.72 1.55 -6.41
CA HIS A 53 -9.62 1.50 -5.27
C HIS A 53 -9.62 2.88 -4.59
N PRO A 54 -10.51 3.82 -4.96
CA PRO A 54 -10.77 4.93 -4.06
C PRO A 54 -11.24 4.30 -2.75
N ARG A 55 -10.38 4.27 -1.73
CA ARG A 55 -10.81 3.94 -0.38
C ARG A 55 -11.94 4.93 -0.09
N THR A 56 -13.17 4.44 0.02
CA THR A 56 -14.14 5.11 0.87
C THR A 56 -13.43 5.24 2.21
N PRO A 57 -13.17 6.46 2.73
CA PRO A 57 -12.60 6.56 4.05
C PRO A 57 -13.55 5.82 4.97
N GLU A 58 -13.10 4.68 5.51
CA GLU A 58 -13.80 4.05 6.63
C GLU A 58 -13.87 5.14 7.70
N ALA A 59 -15.11 5.49 8.06
CA ALA A 59 -15.37 6.47 9.10
C ALA A 59 -14.57 6.07 10.34
N PRO A 60 -13.97 7.03 11.07
CA PRO A 60 -13.23 6.71 12.26
C PRO A 60 -14.14 5.91 13.17
N GLU A 61 -13.74 4.68 13.50
CA GLU A 61 -14.37 3.92 14.58
C GLU A 61 -14.29 4.82 15.80
N ALA A 62 -15.45 5.29 16.25
CA ALA A 62 -15.57 5.96 17.52
C ALA A 62 -15.18 4.90 18.56
N ASP A 63 -13.97 5.02 19.10
CA ASP A 63 -13.60 4.44 20.39
C ASP A 63 -14.61 4.95 21.42
N ALA A 64 -15.72 4.23 21.53
CA ALA A 64 -16.66 4.31 22.64
C ALA A 64 -16.08 3.49 23.80
N ASP A 65 -14.90 3.89 24.28
CA ASP A 65 -14.39 3.43 25.57
C ASP A 65 -13.58 4.55 26.22
N ALA A 66 -14.29 5.60 26.62
CA ALA A 66 -13.76 6.56 27.59
C ALA A 66 -14.91 7.06 28.48
N ALA A 67 -14.84 6.59 29.74
CA ALA A 67 -15.33 7.24 30.94
C ALA A 67 -16.84 7.21 31.22
N GLU A 68 -17.29 6.14 31.88
CA GLU A 68 -18.11 6.27 33.10
C GLU A 68 -17.80 5.11 34.07
N THR A 69 -16.70 5.24 34.81
CA THR A 69 -16.52 4.57 36.10
C THR A 69 -15.77 5.51 37.03
N ASP A 70 -16.46 6.55 37.50
CA ASP A 70 -16.09 7.22 38.74
C ASP A 70 -17.34 7.61 39.52
N LEU A 71 -17.85 6.66 40.30
CA LEU A 71 -18.79 6.91 41.39
C LEU A 71 -18.33 6.09 42.60
N SER A 72 -17.13 6.41 43.10
CA SER A 72 -16.73 6.03 44.46
C SER A 72 -15.73 7.02 45.05
N ALA A 73 -16.25 8.09 45.65
CA ALA A 73 -15.59 8.73 46.78
C ALA A 73 -16.64 9.28 47.76
N PRO A 74 -16.47 9.07 49.09
CA PRO A 74 -17.40 9.54 50.10
C PRO A 74 -17.14 11.03 50.40
N ARG A 75 -18.20 11.80 50.65
CA ARG A 75 -18.09 13.16 51.16
C ARG A 75 -18.49 13.19 52.64
N ALA A 76 -17.53 13.60 53.46
CA ALA A 76 -17.59 13.63 54.92
C ALA A 76 -18.61 14.64 55.48
N ALA A 77 -19.19 14.29 56.62
CA ALA A 77 -19.42 15.18 57.78
C ALA A 77 -19.46 14.32 59.05
#